data_AF-O83672-F1
#
_entry.id   AF-O83672-F1
#
_cell.length_a   1.000
_cell.length_b   1.000
_cell.length_c   1.000
_cell.angle_alpha   90.00
_cell.angle_beta   90.00
_cell.angle_gamma   90.00
#
_symmetry.space_group_name_H-M   'P 1'
#
loop_
_entity.id
_entity.type
_entity.pdbx_description
1 polymer ?
#
loop_
_entity_poly.entity_id
_entity_poly.type
_entity_poly.pdbx_seq_one_letter_code
_entity_poly.pdbx_strand_id
1 'polypeptide(L)'
;MQKGSGASSVMTLYEYYLIFPDGECREISGPPCERSLLDMNGHPLRVPLSSNRVIAYRVAGKRTVAGGRGVVGIWYTLEQLDALELLEYVSGPLGQR
;
A
#
# COMPACT_ATOMS: atom_id res chain seq x y z
N MET A 1 -10.80 -36.29 35.12
CA MET A 1 -11.35 -34.95 34.80
C MET A 1 -10.33 -34.21 33.94
N GLN A 2 -10.38 -34.31 32.62
CA GLN A 2 -9.56 -33.45 31.74
C GLN A 2 -10.38 -32.21 31.40
N LYS A 3 -10.00 -31.06 31.98
CA LYS A 3 -10.47 -29.75 31.52
C LYS A 3 -9.78 -29.47 30.18
N GLY A 4 -10.51 -29.63 29.09
CA GLY A 4 -10.08 -29.12 27.79
C GLY A 4 -10.11 -27.59 27.84
N SER A 5 -8.94 -26.98 27.96
CA SER A 5 -8.75 -25.54 27.75
C SER A 5 -8.96 -25.24 26.26
N GLY A 6 -10.22 -25.01 25.87
CA GLY A 6 -10.56 -24.53 24.54
C GLY A 6 -10.13 -23.08 24.39
N ALA A 7 -8.84 -22.85 24.16
CA ALA A 7 -8.40 -21.60 23.57
C ALA A 7 -8.92 -21.59 22.12
N SER A 8 -10.16 -21.15 21.93
CA SER A 8 -10.64 -20.72 20.63
C SER A 8 -9.85 -19.47 20.30
N SER A 9 -8.66 -19.63 19.74
CA SER A 9 -7.91 -18.53 19.17
C SER A 9 -8.76 -18.01 18.03
N VAL A 10 -9.55 -16.97 18.31
CA VAL A 10 -10.25 -16.19 17.28
C VAL A 10 -9.14 -15.54 16.45
N MET A 11 -8.72 -16.22 15.40
CA MET A 11 -7.75 -15.69 14.46
C MET A 11 -8.39 -14.50 13.76
N THR A 12 -7.72 -13.35 13.80
CA THR A 12 -8.14 -12.20 13.01
C THR A 12 -7.58 -12.34 11.61
N LEU A 13 -8.45 -12.37 10.60
CA LEU A 13 -8.05 -12.34 9.20
C LEU A 13 -7.84 -10.88 8.78
N TYR A 14 -6.71 -10.58 8.14
CA TYR A 14 -6.43 -9.26 7.59
C TYR A 14 -6.55 -9.29 6.08
N GLU A 15 -7.31 -8.35 5.55
CA GLU A 15 -7.43 -8.10 4.11
C GLU A 15 -6.83 -6.72 3.82
N TYR A 16 -6.13 -6.57 2.70
CA TYR A 16 -5.43 -5.33 2.36
C TYR A 16 -5.86 -4.88 0.97
N TYR A 17 -6.13 -3.59 0.82
CA TYR A 17 -6.67 -3.01 -0.41
C TYR A 17 -5.92 -1.75 -0.81
N LEU A 18 -5.63 -1.60 -2.10
CA LEU A 18 -5.21 -0.36 -2.74
C LEU A 18 -6.42 0.32 -3.36
N ILE A 19 -6.57 1.62 -3.13
CA ILE A 19 -7.63 2.44 -3.72
C ILE A 19 -7.00 3.48 -4.62
N PHE A 20 -7.14 3.29 -5.91
CA PHE A 20 -6.60 4.18 -6.94
C PHE A 20 -7.44 5.45 -7.07
N PRO A 21 -6.87 6.54 -7.62
CA PRO A 21 -7.59 7.82 -7.76
C PRO A 21 -8.87 7.77 -8.60
N ASP A 22 -9.00 6.82 -9.53
CA ASP A 22 -10.23 6.67 -10.32
C ASP A 22 -11.35 5.91 -9.55
N GLY A 23 -11.02 5.35 -8.38
CA GLY A 23 -11.92 4.54 -7.57
C GLY A 23 -11.72 3.04 -7.75
N GLU A 24 -10.84 2.58 -8.64
CA GLU A 24 -10.46 1.16 -8.72
C GLU A 24 -9.91 0.68 -7.37
N CYS A 25 -10.40 -0.48 -6.93
CA CYS A 25 -9.96 -1.15 -5.71
C CYS A 25 -9.27 -2.45 -6.09
N ARG A 26 -8.06 -2.67 -5.55
CA ARG A 26 -7.31 -3.91 -5.75
C ARG A 26 -6.91 -4.52 -4.42
N GLU A 27 -7.25 -5.79 -4.21
CA GLU A 27 -6.77 -6.57 -3.06
C GLU A 27 -5.29 -6.91 -3.24
N ILE A 28 -4.53 -6.87 -2.13
CA ILE A 28 -3.11 -7.24 -2.06
C ILE A 28 -2.88 -8.18 -0.88
N SER A 29 -1.84 -9.02 -0.94
CA SER A 29 -1.58 -10.03 0.10
C SER A 29 -1.10 -9.46 1.45
N GLY A 30 -0.77 -8.18 1.52
CA GLY A 30 -0.13 -7.57 2.68
C GLY A 30 0.02 -6.06 2.54
N PRO A 31 0.52 -5.37 3.58
CA PRO A 31 0.73 -3.94 3.53
C PRO A 31 1.75 -3.58 2.42
N PRO A 32 1.55 -2.50 1.66
CA PRO A 32 2.60 -1.99 0.79
C PRO A 32 3.77 -1.50 1.66
N CYS A 33 4.98 -1.53 1.10
CA CYS A 33 6.13 -0.96 1.78
C CYS A 33 5.95 0.56 1.90
N GLU A 34 6.09 1.10 3.13
CA GLU A 34 5.61 2.43 3.58
C GLU A 34 6.11 3.63 2.75
N ARG A 35 7.16 3.45 1.93
CA ARG A 35 7.76 4.50 1.09
C ARG A 35 7.94 4.06 -0.37
N SER A 36 7.32 2.95 -0.76
CA SER A 36 7.39 2.47 -2.14
C SER A 36 6.47 3.29 -3.03
N LEU A 37 6.98 3.68 -4.20
CA LEU A 37 6.13 4.09 -5.31
C LEU A 37 5.52 2.84 -5.93
N LEU A 38 4.25 2.90 -6.31
CA LEU A 38 3.53 1.80 -6.94
C LEU A 38 3.22 2.16 -8.40
N ASP A 39 3.26 1.19 -9.30
CA ASP A 39 2.73 1.37 -10.65
C ASP A 39 1.19 1.17 -10.68
N MET A 40 0.57 1.31 -11.86
CA MET A 40 -0.88 1.12 -12.04
C MET A 40 -1.39 -0.28 -11.68
N ASN A 41 -0.51 -1.29 -11.68
CA ASN A 41 -0.84 -2.65 -11.26
C ASN A 41 -0.68 -2.86 -9.75
N GLY A 42 -0.16 -1.86 -9.02
CA GLY A 42 0.12 -1.96 -7.59
C GLY A 42 1.46 -2.64 -7.27
N HIS A 43 2.37 -2.80 -8.23
CA HIS A 43 3.71 -3.30 -7.95
C HIS A 43 4.66 -2.17 -7.55
N PRO A 44 5.60 -2.44 -6.63
CA PRO A 44 6.60 -1.44 -6.26
C PRO A 44 7.52 -1.11 -7.44
N LEU A 45 7.65 0.18 -7.74
CA LEU A 45 8.61 0.71 -8.69
C LEU A 45 10.01 0.75 -8.07
N ARG A 46 11.01 0.43 -8.89
CA ARG A 46 12.42 0.56 -8.50
C ARG A 46 12.82 2.03 -8.50
N VAL A 47 13.38 2.48 -7.38
CA VAL A 47 14.06 3.77 -7.28
C VAL A 47 15.59 3.58 -7.42
N PRO A 48 16.31 4.55 -8.01
CA PRO A 48 15.78 5.76 -8.64
C PRO A 48 15.03 5.46 -9.95
N LEU A 49 14.01 6.27 -10.24
CA LEU A 49 13.24 6.22 -11.48
C LEU A 49 14.13 6.61 -12.67
N SER A 50 13.87 6.00 -13.82
CA SER A 50 14.57 6.31 -15.08
C SER A 50 14.16 7.68 -15.66
N SER A 51 12.95 8.14 -15.35
CA SER A 51 12.39 9.41 -15.81
C SER A 51 11.21 9.83 -14.93
N ASN A 52 10.87 11.11 -14.91
CA ASN A 52 9.67 11.66 -14.26
C ASN A 52 8.41 11.58 -15.13
N ARG A 53 8.45 10.78 -16.20
CA ARG A 53 7.33 10.55 -17.13
C ARG A 53 6.61 9.21 -16.90
N VAL A 54 6.87 8.57 -15.77
CA VAL A 54 6.20 7.32 -15.39
C VAL A 54 4.89 7.62 -14.67
N ILE A 55 3.93 6.71 -14.75
CA ILE A 55 2.77 6.73 -13.87
C ILE A 55 3.17 6.04 -12.56
N ALA A 56 3.21 6.79 -11.48
CA ALA A 56 3.50 6.26 -10.15
C ALA A 56 2.51 6.79 -9.12
N TYR A 57 2.27 5.97 -8.11
CA TYR A 57 1.39 6.26 -7.00
C TYR A 57 2.13 6.16 -5.68
N ARG A 58 1.72 6.95 -4.69
CA ARG A 58 2.12 6.77 -3.29
C ARG A 58 0.90 6.56 -2.43
N VAL A 59 1.10 5.96 -1.25
CA VAL A 59 0.07 5.88 -0.21
C VAL A 59 -0.12 7.28 0.39
N ALA A 60 -1.30 7.85 0.16
CA ALA A 60 -1.73 9.14 0.72
C ALA A 60 -2.46 8.96 2.06
N GLY A 61 -3.07 7.79 2.27
CA GLY A 61 -3.87 7.53 3.46
C GLY A 61 -3.99 6.04 3.77
N LYS A 62 -4.29 5.75 5.03
CA LYS A 62 -4.56 4.41 5.54
C LYS A 62 -5.83 4.44 6.38
N ARG A 63 -6.75 3.52 6.10
CA ARG A 63 -7.99 3.35 6.87
C ARG A 63 -8.12 1.89 7.30
N THR A 64 -8.34 1.67 8.58
CA THR A 64 -8.66 0.35 9.13
C THR A 64 -10.16 0.25 9.34
N VAL A 65 -10.77 -0.83 8.86
CA VAL A 65 -12.20 -1.13 9.02
C VAL A 65 -12.34 -2.44 9.76
N ALA A 66 -13.02 -2.41 10.91
CA ALA A 66 -13.44 -3.64 11.58
C ALA A 66 -14.52 -4.31 10.72
N GLY A 67 -14.20 -5.46 10.17
CA GLY A 67 -15.13 -6.31 9.44
C GLY A 67 -15.97 -7.17 10.39
N GLY A 68 -16.90 -7.92 9.82
CA GLY A 68 -17.62 -8.95 10.55
C GLY A 68 -16.75 -10.17 10.83
N ARG A 69 -17.08 -10.95 11.87
CA ARG A 69 -16.55 -12.31 12.11
C ARG A 69 -15.01 -12.38 12.21
N GLY A 70 -14.37 -11.41 12.85
CA GLY A 70 -12.92 -11.43 13.06
C GLY A 70 -12.11 -11.07 11.82
N VAL A 71 -12.70 -10.39 10.84
CA VAL A 71 -11.98 -9.84 9.69
C VAL A 71 -11.66 -8.38 9.94
N VAL A 72 -10.47 -7.93 9.56
CA VAL A 72 -10.05 -6.52 9.59
C VAL A 72 -9.56 -6.13 8.19
N GLY A 73 -10.24 -5.18 7.57
CA GLY A 73 -9.84 -4.63 6.28
C GLY A 73 -8.91 -3.43 6.47
N ILE A 74 -7.79 -3.40 5.76
CA ILE A 74 -6.85 -2.27 5.72
C ILE A 74 -6.81 -1.69 4.32
N TRP A 75 -7.21 -0.43 4.21
CA TRP A 75 -7.40 0.26 2.95
C TRP A 75 -6.34 1.34 2.81
N TYR A 76 -5.58 1.31 1.72
CA TYR A 76 -4.57 2.29 1.38
C TYR A 76 -5.07 3.16 0.24
N THR A 77 -5.37 4.42 0.53
CA THR A 77 -5.71 5.39 -0.50
C THR A 77 -4.43 5.81 -1.21
N LEU A 78 -4.43 5.68 -2.53
CA LEU A 78 -3.34 6.09 -3.39
C LEU A 78 -3.60 7.48 -3.97
N GLU A 79 -2.53 8.25 -4.12
CA GLU A 79 -2.50 9.44 -4.95
C GLU A 79 -1.50 9.25 -6.08
N GLN A 80 -1.81 9.78 -7.26
CA GLN A 80 -0.88 9.80 -8.38
C GLN A 80 0.08 10.96 -8.21
N LEU A 81 1.39 10.71 -8.38
CA LEU A 81 2.39 11.78 -8.34
C LEU A 81 2.45 12.50 -9.68
N ASP A 82 2.56 13.82 -9.63
CA ASP A 82 2.79 14.64 -10.81
C ASP A 82 4.27 14.62 -11.24
N ALA A 83 4.52 15.07 -12.48
CA ALA A 83 5.87 15.09 -13.06
C ALA A 83 6.90 15.90 -12.24
N LEU A 84 6.45 16.89 -11.46
CA LEU A 84 7.29 17.66 -10.55
C LEU A 84 7.67 16.88 -9.29
N GLU A 85 6.71 16.19 -8.66
CA GLU A 85 6.97 15.35 -7.48
C GLU A 85 7.87 14.16 -7.84
N LEU A 86 7.70 13.59 -9.04
CA LEU A 86 8.52 12.49 -9.52
C LEU A 86 10.01 12.85 -9.67
N LEU A 87 10.36 14.14 -9.81
CA LEU A 87 11.76 14.57 -9.89
C LEU A 87 12.55 14.22 -8.63
N GLU A 88 11.90 14.13 -7.47
CA GLU A 88 12.54 13.73 -6.21
C GLU A 88 13.03 12.27 -6.24
N TYR A 89 12.50 11.46 -7.15
CA TYR A 89 12.78 10.03 -7.26
C TYR A 89 13.59 9.66 -8.49
N VAL A 90 13.85 10.59 -9.42
CA VAL A 90 14.69 10.33 -10.60
C VAL A 90 16.16 10.36 -10.21
N SER A 91 16.97 9.51 -10.84
CA SER A 91 18.42 9.52 -10.65
C SER A 91 19.01 10.77 -11.32
N GLY A 92 19.02 11.89 -10.61
CA GLY A 92 19.71 13.12 -11.01
C GLY A 92 20.70 13.54 -9.92
N PRO A 93 21.84 14.18 -10.26
CA PRO A 93 22.84 14.60 -9.28
C PRO A 93 22.38 15.82 -8.46
N LEU A 94 21.31 15.67 -7.68
CA LEU A 94 20.80 16.67 -6.74
C LEU A 94 20.89 16.18 -5.28
N GLY A 95 21.90 15.35 -4.99
CA GLY A 95 22.34 15.01 -3.63
C GLY A 95 23.54 15.82 -3.11
N GLN A 96 24.00 16.84 -3.86
CA GLN A 96 25.10 17.73 -3.46
C GLN A 96 24.75 19.20 -3.77
N ARG A 97 23.92 19.83 -2.93
CA ARG A 97 23.93 21.28 -2.72
C ARG A 97 23.62 21.59 -1.26
#